data_AF-A0A7S1VXQ8-F1
#
_entry.id   AF-A0A7S1VXQ8-F1
#
_cell.length_a   1.000
_cell.length_b   1.000
_cell.length_c   1.000
_cell.angle_alpha   90.00
_cell.angle_beta   90.00
_cell.angle_gamma   90.00
#
_symmetry.space_group_name_H-M   'P 1'
#
loop_
_entity.id
_entity.type
_entity.pdbx_description
1 polymer ?
#
loop_
_entity_poly.entity_id
_entity_poly.type
_entity_poly.pdbx_seq_one_letter_code
_entity_poly.pdbx_strand_id
1 'polypeptide(L)'
;EMGKPAKKVKARKKPISTSFQELGSYGISTKEQSIKDAVGGNPSDDTESDGMERLYGIWQTDAWSPKPVGPDEDIPVNEYRNVELALLNPGLVHLEQRGMSKVAKRLGIPYAPCLLGFEGHGGNRTPTIRGIVVHAHNTELLNEAFTEWESQSLEQEHKKRQTEIHRRWKRLVVGLLTKERLDREYGDESKC
;
A
#
# COMPACT_ATOMS: atom_id res chain seq x y z
N GLU A 1 5.59 35.16 3.60
CA GLU A 1 4.39 35.15 2.74
C GLU A 1 4.75 34.44 1.45
N MET A 2 4.03 33.38 1.07
CA MET A 2 4.30 32.71 -0.22
C MET A 2 3.99 33.71 -1.35
N GLY A 3 4.97 33.96 -2.22
CA GLY A 3 4.82 34.88 -3.34
C GLY A 3 3.60 34.52 -4.20
N LYS A 4 2.97 35.53 -4.80
CA LYS A 4 1.80 35.35 -5.70
C LYS A 4 2.10 34.23 -6.71
N PRO A 5 1.13 33.32 -6.99
CA PRO A 5 1.37 32.21 -7.90
C PRO A 5 1.75 32.73 -9.29
N ALA A 6 2.73 32.10 -9.94
CA ALA A 6 3.18 32.50 -11.28
C ALA A 6 2.05 32.42 -12.31
N LYS A 7 1.13 31.45 -12.16
CA LYS A 7 -0.04 31.30 -13.02
C LYS A 7 -1.20 30.63 -12.27
N LYS A 8 -2.44 30.93 -12.68
CA LYS A 8 -3.64 30.19 -12.26
C LYS A 8 -4.28 29.55 -13.49
N VAL A 9 -4.67 28.28 -13.40
CA VAL A 9 -5.29 27.53 -14.51
C VAL A 9 -6.54 26.82 -14.02
N LYS A 10 -7.58 26.74 -14.86
CA LYS A 10 -8.81 25.99 -14.52
C LYS A 10 -8.44 24.53 -14.23
N ALA A 11 -8.85 24.03 -13.08
CA ALA A 11 -8.64 22.63 -12.71
C ALA A 11 -9.24 21.72 -13.78
N ARG A 12 -8.51 20.65 -14.15
CA ARG A 12 -9.01 19.70 -15.13
C ARG A 12 -10.21 18.98 -14.53
N LYS A 13 -11.39 19.10 -15.16
CA LYS A 13 -12.60 18.39 -14.75
C LYS A 13 -12.29 16.88 -14.79
N LYS A 14 -12.27 16.20 -13.64
CA LYS A 14 -12.13 14.74 -13.58
C LYS A 14 -13.29 14.14 -14.39
N PRO A 15 -13.06 13.19 -15.32
CA PRO A 15 -14.16 12.53 -15.99
C PRO A 15 -14.92 11.75 -14.92
N ILE A 16 -16.09 12.25 -14.54
CA ILE A 16 -17.05 11.47 -13.79
C ILE A 16 -17.46 10.37 -14.77
N SER A 17 -17.29 9.09 -14.39
CA SER A 17 -17.85 7.99 -15.18
C SER A 17 -19.37 7.99 -15.02
N THR A 18 -20.04 8.90 -15.69
CA THR A 18 -21.48 8.85 -15.91
C THR A 18 -21.70 8.02 -17.16
N SER A 19 -22.42 6.90 -17.01
CA SER A 19 -23.10 6.23 -18.11
C SER A 19 -23.82 7.27 -18.97
N PHE A 20 -23.73 7.11 -20.29
CA PHE A 20 -24.36 7.98 -21.29
C PHE A 20 -25.80 8.33 -20.87
N GLN A 21 -26.02 9.59 -20.53
CA GLN A 21 -27.36 10.15 -20.34
C GLN A 21 -27.66 11.00 -21.56
N GLU A 22 -28.73 10.64 -22.24
CA GLU A 22 -29.23 11.31 -23.43
C GLU A 22 -29.76 12.71 -23.07
N LEU A 23 -29.43 13.72 -23.89
CA LEU A 23 -29.88 15.09 -23.66
C LEU A 23 -31.34 15.27 -24.09
N GLY A 24 -32.22 15.57 -23.13
CA GLY A 24 -33.67 15.71 -23.35
C GLY A 24 -34.12 17.00 -24.04
N SER A 25 -33.25 17.96 -24.34
CA SER A 25 -33.50 19.09 -25.27
C SER A 25 -32.32 20.06 -25.30
N TYR A 26 -32.10 20.70 -26.46
CA TYR A 26 -31.24 21.87 -26.59
C TYR A 26 -32.06 23.12 -26.28
N GLY A 27 -31.88 23.70 -25.10
CA GLY A 27 -32.64 24.87 -24.65
C GLY A 27 -31.74 25.90 -23.97
N ILE A 28 -31.60 27.04 -24.64
CA ILE A 28 -30.96 28.27 -24.17
C ILE A 28 -31.76 28.84 -22.99
N SER A 29 -31.10 29.21 -21.88
CA SER A 29 -31.63 30.26 -21.00
C SER A 29 -30.54 30.96 -20.18
N THR A 30 -30.83 32.22 -19.96
CA THR A 30 -30.04 33.36 -19.51
C THR A 30 -30.01 33.55 -17.98
N LYS A 31 -28.88 34.10 -17.53
CA LYS A 31 -28.66 35.04 -16.40
C LYS A 31 -28.86 34.62 -14.92
N GLU A 32 -27.77 34.90 -14.20
CA GLU A 32 -27.64 35.64 -12.92
C GLU A 32 -28.10 35.03 -11.58
N GLN A 33 -27.07 34.65 -10.81
CA GLN A 33 -26.80 34.90 -9.38
C GLN A 33 -27.97 35.01 -8.39
N SER A 34 -27.94 34.16 -7.36
CA SER A 34 -28.40 34.50 -6.02
C SER A 34 -27.45 33.92 -4.96
N ILE A 35 -27.05 34.79 -4.03
CA ILE A 35 -26.22 34.52 -2.85
C ILE A 35 -27.13 33.95 -1.76
N LYS A 36 -26.71 32.90 -1.06
CA LYS A 36 -27.28 32.48 0.22
C LYS A 36 -26.18 32.07 1.19
N ASP A 37 -26.08 32.87 2.25
CA ASP A 37 -25.23 32.65 3.41
C ASP A 37 -25.75 31.47 4.26
N ALA A 38 -24.84 30.62 4.74
CA ALA A 38 -25.07 29.76 5.90
C ALA A 38 -23.75 29.53 6.65
N VAL A 39 -23.78 29.93 7.92
CA VAL A 39 -22.71 29.95 8.92
C VAL A 39 -22.41 28.56 9.47
N GLY A 40 -21.12 28.24 9.69
CA GLY A 40 -20.67 27.33 10.77
C GLY A 40 -19.58 26.31 10.39
N GLY A 41 -18.30 26.65 10.63
CA GLY A 41 -17.17 25.71 10.62
C GLY A 41 -15.82 26.41 10.91
N ASN A 42 -14.96 25.79 11.72
CA ASN A 42 -13.63 26.26 12.17
C ASN A 42 -12.69 26.76 11.04
N PRO A 43 -11.65 27.58 11.32
CA PRO A 43 -10.83 28.22 10.30
C PRO A 43 -9.82 27.22 9.72
N SER A 44 -10.27 26.35 8.84
CA SER A 44 -9.42 25.88 7.73
C SER A 44 -9.17 27.08 6.82
N ASP A 45 -8.00 27.14 6.19
CA ASP A 45 -7.65 28.14 5.17
C ASP A 45 -8.68 28.12 4.02
N ASP A 46 -9.79 28.84 4.21
CA ASP A 46 -10.84 29.11 3.23
C ASP A 46 -10.31 30.15 2.25
N THR A 47 -9.24 29.79 1.54
CA THR A 47 -9.01 30.36 0.23
C THR A 47 -10.18 29.86 -0.63
N GLU A 48 -11.17 30.73 -0.87
CA GLU A 48 -12.23 30.52 -1.87
C GLU A 48 -11.65 29.79 -3.08
N SER A 49 -11.98 28.49 -3.20
CA SER A 49 -11.48 27.65 -4.27
C SER A 49 -12.23 28.02 -5.54
N ASP A 50 -11.70 29.00 -6.28
CA ASP A 50 -12.13 29.44 -7.62
C ASP A 50 -12.10 28.30 -8.68
N GLY A 51 -11.93 27.04 -8.26
CA GLY A 51 -11.71 25.90 -9.15
C GLY A 51 -10.43 26.05 -9.99
N MET A 52 -9.52 26.93 -9.58
CA MET A 52 -8.27 27.22 -10.26
C MET A 52 -7.09 26.62 -9.49
N GLU A 53 -6.29 25.82 -10.18
CA GLU A 53 -5.01 25.33 -9.67
C GLU A 53 -3.95 26.44 -9.77
N ARG A 54 -3.22 26.65 -8.67
CA ARG A 54 -2.10 27.59 -8.59
C ARG A 54 -0.82 26.90 -9.07
N LEU A 55 -0.18 27.46 -10.07
CA LEU A 55 1.09 26.97 -10.60
C LEU A 55 2.23 27.88 -10.12
N TYR A 56 3.29 27.26 -9.64
CA TYR A 56 4.49 27.94 -9.15
C TYR A 56 5.68 27.62 -10.04
N GLY A 57 6.55 28.61 -10.24
CA GLY A 57 7.84 28.41 -10.92
C GLY A 57 8.89 27.83 -9.96
N ILE A 58 9.93 27.20 -10.50
CA ILE A 58 11.03 26.64 -9.69
C ILE A 58 11.71 27.72 -8.84
N TRP A 59 11.79 28.96 -9.33
CA TRP A 59 12.33 30.12 -8.60
C TRP A 59 11.47 30.56 -7.40
N GLN A 60 10.26 30.00 -7.24
CA GLN A 60 9.36 30.24 -6.10
C GLN A 60 9.40 29.10 -5.08
N THR A 61 10.15 28.03 -5.35
CA THR A 61 10.21 26.82 -4.51
C THR A 61 11.61 26.59 -4.00
N ASP A 62 11.70 26.22 -2.73
CA ASP A 62 12.96 25.81 -2.11
C ASP A 62 13.05 24.28 -2.02
N ALA A 63 14.28 23.76 -1.94
CA ALA A 63 14.51 22.34 -1.72
C ALA A 63 13.99 21.93 -0.33
N TRP A 64 13.22 20.84 -0.29
CA TRP A 64 12.71 20.30 0.96
C TRP A 64 13.87 19.75 1.81
N SER A 65 14.02 20.27 3.03
CA SER A 65 15.03 19.81 3.99
C SER A 65 14.36 19.62 5.36
N PRO A 66 13.94 18.38 5.70
CA PRO A 66 13.30 18.11 6.99
C PRO A 66 14.35 18.03 8.10
N LYS A 67 13.90 18.23 9.35
CA LYS A 67 14.77 18.04 10.52
C LYS A 67 15.21 16.57 10.64
N PRO A 68 16.47 16.30 11.01
CA PRO A 68 16.93 14.95 11.29
C PRO A 68 16.15 14.39 12.49
N VAL A 69 15.83 13.11 12.44
CA VAL A 69 15.12 12.41 13.52
C VAL A 69 16.15 11.75 14.44
N GLY A 70 16.03 12.02 15.75
CA GLY A 70 16.90 11.43 16.76
C GLY A 70 16.70 9.91 16.94
N PRO A 71 17.59 9.23 17.68
CA PRO A 71 17.43 7.80 17.96
C PRO A 71 16.25 7.49 18.90
N ASP A 72 15.92 8.41 19.81
CA ASP A 72 14.84 8.25 20.81
C ASP A 72 13.52 8.93 20.39
N GLU A 73 13.50 9.55 19.21
CA GLU A 73 12.37 10.33 18.73
C GLU A 73 11.46 9.46 17.88
N ASP A 74 10.14 9.64 17.98
CA ASP A 74 9.21 8.83 17.18
C ASP A 74 9.32 9.14 15.68
N ILE A 75 9.09 8.12 14.85
CA ILE A 75 9.08 8.27 13.39
C ILE A 75 7.89 9.16 12.99
N PRO A 76 8.10 10.29 12.30
CA PRO A 76 7.01 11.16 11.85
C PRO A 76 6.24 10.46 10.73
N VAL A 77 4.95 10.19 10.98
CA VAL A 77 4.06 9.52 10.01
C VAL A 77 2.96 10.46 9.50
N ASN A 78 2.48 10.22 8.29
CA ASN A 78 1.31 10.91 7.74
C ASN A 78 0.00 10.43 8.40
N GLU A 79 -1.14 11.02 8.00
CA GLU A 79 -2.48 10.62 8.49
C GLU A 79 -2.81 9.14 8.25
N TYR A 80 -2.22 8.56 7.20
CA TYR A 80 -2.34 7.14 6.84
C TYR A 80 -1.32 6.25 7.57
N ARG A 81 -0.56 6.79 8.52
CA ARG A 81 0.48 6.11 9.31
C ARG A 81 1.63 5.54 8.47
N ASN A 82 1.94 6.15 7.33
CA ASN A 82 3.04 5.76 6.44
C ASN A 82 4.04 6.92 6.30
N VAL A 83 5.25 6.60 5.83
CA VAL A 83 6.29 7.57 5.49
C VAL A 83 6.56 7.52 4.00
N GLU A 84 6.72 8.68 3.36
CA GLU A 84 7.04 8.75 1.93
C GLU A 84 8.56 8.67 1.72
N LEU A 85 9.02 7.77 0.84
CA LEU A 85 10.46 7.60 0.60
C LEU A 85 11.11 8.89 0.06
N ALA A 86 10.40 9.62 -0.80
CA ALA A 86 10.90 10.86 -1.40
C ALA A 86 11.05 12.01 -0.38
N LEU A 87 10.37 11.92 0.76
CA LEU A 87 10.37 12.94 1.82
C LEU A 87 10.96 12.39 3.13
N LEU A 88 11.84 11.41 3.04
CA LEU A 88 12.41 10.73 4.20
C LEU A 88 13.32 11.66 5.01
N ASN A 89 13.10 11.73 6.31
CA ASN A 89 13.94 12.52 7.20
C ASN A 89 15.34 11.88 7.37
N PRO A 90 16.41 12.68 7.47
CA PRO A 90 17.73 12.17 7.83
C PRO A 90 17.70 11.42 9.17
N GLY A 91 18.45 10.32 9.27
CA GLY A 91 18.45 9.44 10.45
C GLY A 91 17.48 8.25 10.34
N LEU A 92 16.57 8.28 9.37
CA LEU A 92 15.71 7.16 9.00
C LEU A 92 16.25 6.45 7.76
N VAL A 93 16.04 5.14 7.70
CA VAL A 93 16.47 4.28 6.60
C VAL A 93 15.30 3.41 6.16
N HIS A 94 15.13 3.28 4.84
CA HIS A 94 14.16 2.39 4.22
C HIS A 94 14.75 1.01 3.97
N LEU A 95 13.98 -0.02 4.31
CA LEU A 95 14.29 -1.43 4.09
C LEU A 95 13.17 -2.06 3.26
N GLU A 96 13.47 -2.45 2.01
CA GLU A 96 12.46 -2.94 1.05
C GLU A 96 12.03 -4.41 1.28
N GLN A 97 12.81 -5.18 2.04
CA GLN A 97 12.62 -6.62 2.21
C GLN A 97 11.21 -7.00 2.69
N ARG A 98 10.62 -8.03 2.08
CA ARG A 98 9.27 -8.50 2.41
C ARG A 98 9.29 -9.24 3.74
N GLY A 99 8.33 -8.93 4.62
CA GLY A 99 8.22 -9.60 5.92
C GLY A 99 9.00 -8.92 7.05
N MET A 100 9.79 -7.88 6.76
CA MET A 100 10.50 -7.08 7.76
C MET A 100 9.59 -6.52 8.86
N SER A 101 8.37 -6.12 8.51
CA SER A 101 7.38 -5.67 9.48
C SER A 101 7.05 -6.71 10.56
N LYS A 102 7.06 -8.00 10.22
CA LYS A 102 6.85 -9.08 11.19
C LYS A 102 8.03 -9.24 12.12
N VAL A 103 9.25 -9.11 11.59
CA VAL A 103 10.49 -9.22 12.38
C VAL A 103 10.62 -8.02 13.31
N ALA A 104 10.44 -6.80 12.80
CA ALA A 104 10.46 -5.58 13.61
C ALA A 104 9.44 -5.62 14.75
N LYS A 105 8.22 -6.09 14.46
CA LYS A 105 7.17 -6.28 15.48
C LYS A 105 7.55 -7.32 16.55
N ARG A 106 8.28 -8.37 16.21
CA ARG A 106 8.76 -9.38 17.17
C ARG A 106 9.85 -8.83 18.09
N LEU A 107 10.72 -7.98 17.55
CA LEU A 107 11.79 -7.33 18.31
C LEU A 107 11.32 -6.10 19.11
N GLY A 108 10.12 -5.60 18.84
CA GLY A 108 9.60 -4.39 19.49
C GLY A 108 10.25 -3.09 18.99
N ILE A 109 10.88 -3.11 17.81
CA ILE A 109 11.54 -1.94 17.22
C ILE A 109 10.47 -1.05 16.55
N PRO A 110 10.47 0.26 16.81
CA PRO A 110 9.55 1.19 16.15
C PRO A 110 9.81 1.22 14.64
N TYR A 111 8.75 1.08 13.85
CA TYR A 111 8.82 1.11 12.39
C TYR A 111 7.56 1.75 11.80
N ALA A 112 7.70 2.29 10.59
CA ALA A 112 6.57 2.78 9.79
C ALA A 112 6.57 2.13 8.39
N PRO A 113 5.42 1.82 7.77
CA PRO A 113 5.39 1.37 6.38
C PRO A 113 5.86 2.48 5.42
N CYS A 114 6.58 2.10 4.38
CA CYS A 114 7.11 3.06 3.40
C CYS A 114 6.24 3.14 2.14
N LEU A 115 5.78 4.34 1.80
CA LEU A 115 5.15 4.66 0.53
C LEU A 115 6.23 5.05 -0.48
N LEU A 116 6.40 4.24 -1.52
CA LEU A 116 7.39 4.49 -2.56
C LEU A 116 6.86 5.44 -3.65
N GLY A 117 5.54 5.45 -3.84
CA GLY A 117 4.89 6.25 -4.86
C GLY A 117 3.49 5.72 -5.17
N PHE A 118 3.02 6.00 -6.38
CA PHE A 118 1.71 5.58 -6.85
C PHE A 118 1.84 4.85 -8.18
N GLU A 119 1.29 3.65 -8.25
CA GLU A 119 1.21 2.86 -9.48
C GLU A 119 -0.12 3.13 -10.18
N GLY A 120 -0.06 3.45 -11.47
CA GLY A 120 -1.24 3.71 -12.30
C GLY A 120 -1.67 2.46 -13.05
N HIS A 121 -2.87 1.95 -12.80
CA HIS A 121 -3.47 0.86 -13.57
C HIS A 121 -4.92 1.18 -13.94
N GLY A 122 -5.25 1.12 -15.23
CA GLY A 122 -6.62 1.35 -15.72
C GLY A 122 -7.21 2.73 -15.39
N GLY A 123 -6.37 3.77 -15.30
CA GLY A 123 -6.80 5.13 -14.94
C GLY A 123 -6.89 5.40 -13.44
N ASN A 124 -6.80 4.37 -12.60
CA ASN A 124 -6.71 4.50 -11.15
C ASN A 124 -5.25 4.58 -10.70
N ARG A 125 -4.98 5.37 -9.65
CA ARG A 125 -3.67 5.45 -8.99
C ARG A 125 -3.77 4.82 -7.61
N THR A 126 -3.00 3.77 -7.39
CA THR A 126 -2.95 3.04 -6.11
C THR A 126 -1.61 3.30 -5.42
N PRO A 127 -1.57 3.56 -4.10
CA PRO A 127 -0.31 3.76 -3.40
C PRO A 127 0.51 2.46 -3.36
N THR A 128 1.78 2.55 -3.76
CA THR A 128 2.74 1.44 -3.71
C THR A 128 3.46 1.47 -2.37
N ILE A 129 2.93 0.73 -1.40
CA ILE A 129 3.53 0.59 -0.06
C ILE A 129 4.37 -0.68 -0.04
N ARG A 130 5.69 -0.55 0.17
CA ARG A 130 6.62 -1.68 0.23
C ARG A 130 7.73 -1.43 1.24
N GLY A 131 8.08 -2.47 1.97
CA GLY A 131 9.10 -2.39 3.01
C GLY A 131 8.65 -1.56 4.21
N ILE A 132 9.63 -1.18 5.02
CA ILE A 132 9.45 -0.39 6.24
C ILE A 132 10.55 0.66 6.36
N VAL A 133 10.29 1.69 7.15
CA VAL A 133 11.24 2.71 7.58
C VAL A 133 11.54 2.50 9.05
N VAL A 134 12.82 2.58 9.40
CA VAL A 134 13.36 2.38 10.75
C VAL A 134 14.48 3.40 11.00
N HIS A 135 14.80 3.69 12.26
CA HIS A 135 16.00 4.45 12.60
C HIS A 135 17.28 3.75 12.12
N ALA A 136 18.27 4.53 11.70
CA ALA A 136 19.54 4.03 11.16
C ALA A 136 20.26 3.06 12.11
N HIS A 137 20.24 3.31 13.42
CA HIS A 137 20.95 2.48 14.40
C HIS A 137 20.37 1.07 14.57
N ASN A 138 19.08 0.86 14.25
CA ASN A 138 18.41 -0.44 14.37
C ASN A 138 18.53 -1.29 13.10
N THR A 139 19.12 -0.74 12.03
CA THR A 139 19.17 -1.41 10.72
C THR A 139 19.95 -2.72 10.76
N GLU A 140 21.11 -2.73 11.42
CA GLU A 140 21.98 -3.90 11.53
C GLU A 140 21.30 -5.03 12.31
N LEU A 141 20.80 -4.72 13.50
CA LEU A 141 20.05 -5.67 14.35
C LEU A 141 18.86 -6.28 13.60
N LEU A 142 18.12 -5.46 12.85
CA LEU A 142 16.95 -5.93 12.13
C LEU A 142 17.31 -6.80 10.92
N ASN A 143 18.42 -6.50 10.22
CA ASN A 143 18.91 -7.31 9.10
C ASN A 143 19.40 -8.70 9.55
N GLU A 144 20.11 -8.76 10.69
CA GLU A 144 20.55 -10.03 11.30
C GLU A 144 19.34 -10.88 11.67
N ALA A 145 18.40 -10.32 12.45
CA ALA A 145 17.19 -11.01 12.84
C ALA A 145 16.32 -11.43 11.64
N PHE A 146 16.33 -10.65 10.56
CA PHE A 146 15.62 -11.01 9.34
C PHE A 146 16.24 -12.22 8.64
N THR A 147 17.56 -12.30 8.59
CA THR A 147 18.27 -13.43 7.98
C THR A 147 17.99 -14.72 8.76
N GLU A 148 17.99 -14.66 10.09
CA GLU A 148 17.57 -15.79 10.92
C GLU A 148 16.12 -16.19 10.68
N TRP A 149 15.22 -15.20 10.62
CA TRP A 149 13.81 -15.42 10.36
C TRP A 149 13.56 -16.08 9.00
N GLU A 150 14.27 -15.63 7.97
CA GLU A 150 14.19 -16.19 6.62
C GLU A 150 14.65 -17.65 6.60
N SER A 151 15.79 -17.95 7.23
CA SER A 151 16.29 -19.32 7.38
C SER A 151 15.28 -20.24 8.09
N GLN A 152 14.70 -19.77 9.20
CA GLN A 152 13.67 -20.52 9.93
C GLN A 152 12.40 -20.73 9.11
N SER A 153 11.97 -19.71 8.35
CA SER A 153 10.79 -19.80 7.49
C SER A 153 10.99 -20.84 6.39
N LEU A 154 12.15 -20.82 5.74
CA LEU A 154 12.52 -21.80 4.72
C LEU A 154 12.51 -23.22 5.29
N GLU A 155 13.16 -23.44 6.43
CA GLU A 155 13.19 -24.76 7.09
C GLU A 155 11.77 -25.25 7.45
N GLN A 156 10.90 -24.35 7.89
CA GLN A 156 9.51 -24.70 8.18
C GLN A 156 8.71 -25.03 6.91
N GLU A 157 8.95 -24.33 5.80
CA GLU A 157 8.36 -24.65 4.50
C GLU A 157 8.84 -26.00 3.97
N HIS A 158 10.12 -26.32 4.12
CA HIS A 158 10.68 -27.63 3.78
C HIS A 158 10.01 -28.75 4.58
N LYS A 159 9.88 -28.58 5.90
CA LYS A 159 9.17 -29.54 6.77
C LYS A 159 7.71 -29.71 6.36
N LYS A 160 6.98 -28.62 6.13
CA LYS A 160 5.59 -28.68 5.64
C LYS A 160 5.49 -29.44 4.33
N ARG A 161 6.35 -29.13 3.35
CA ARG A 161 6.41 -29.84 2.06
C ARG A 161 6.67 -31.33 2.25
N GLN A 162 7.64 -31.70 3.09
CA GLN A 162 7.92 -33.10 3.40
C GLN A 162 6.69 -33.79 4.01
N THR A 163 6.04 -33.18 5.02
CA THR A 163 4.85 -33.78 5.63
C THR A 163 3.70 -33.98 4.63
N GLU A 164 3.53 -33.04 3.69
CA GLU A 164 2.54 -33.19 2.62
C GLU A 164 2.88 -34.33 1.66
N ILE A 165 4.14 -34.46 1.27
CA ILE A 165 4.63 -35.56 0.43
C ILE A 165 4.33 -36.88 1.12
N HIS A 166 4.73 -37.05 2.39
CA HIS A 166 4.45 -38.25 3.16
C HIS A 166 2.95 -38.54 3.27
N ARG A 167 2.12 -37.52 3.49
CA ARG A 167 0.66 -37.66 3.54
C ARG A 167 0.10 -38.15 2.20
N ARG A 168 0.58 -37.63 1.07
CA ARG A 168 0.15 -38.04 -0.28
C ARG A 168 0.56 -39.48 -0.57
N TRP A 169 1.80 -39.86 -0.24
CA TRP A 169 2.28 -41.24 -0.39
C TRP A 169 1.50 -42.22 0.46
N LYS A 170 1.25 -41.90 1.73
CA LYS A 170 0.43 -42.72 2.61
C LYS A 170 -0.97 -42.94 2.02
N ARG A 171 -1.61 -41.89 1.49
CA ARG A 171 -2.91 -42.00 0.83
C ARG A 171 -2.86 -42.91 -0.41
N LEU A 172 -1.82 -42.80 -1.22
CA LEU A 172 -1.63 -43.63 -2.42
C LEU A 172 -1.49 -45.11 -2.05
N VAL A 173 -0.60 -45.44 -1.10
CA VAL A 173 -0.36 -46.82 -0.66
C VAL A 173 -1.61 -47.43 -0.03
N VAL A 174 -2.29 -46.70 0.86
CA VAL A 174 -3.55 -47.15 1.46
C VAL A 174 -4.63 -47.37 0.40
N GLY A 175 -4.71 -46.47 -0.60
CA GLY A 175 -5.64 -46.63 -1.73
C GLY A 175 -5.35 -47.90 -2.55
N LEU A 176 -4.08 -48.19 -2.82
CA LEU A 176 -3.66 -49.38 -3.56
C LEU A 176 -3.97 -50.67 -2.78
N LEU A 177 -3.66 -50.71 -1.49
CA LEU A 177 -4.00 -51.84 -0.61
C LEU A 177 -5.51 -52.05 -0.48
N THR A 178 -6.29 -50.96 -0.41
CA THR A 178 -7.75 -51.04 -0.34
C THR A 178 -8.33 -51.59 -1.63
N LYS A 179 -7.79 -51.15 -2.78
CA LYS A 179 -8.18 -51.69 -4.09
C LYS A 179 -7.86 -53.18 -4.19
N GLU A 180 -6.63 -53.59 -3.85
CA GLU A 180 -6.23 -55.00 -3.87
C GLU A 180 -7.13 -55.87 -2.98
N ARG A 181 -7.48 -55.36 -1.79
CA ARG A 181 -8.42 -56.05 -0.89
C ARG A 181 -9.80 -56.21 -1.52
N LEU A 182 -10.35 -55.15 -2.11
CA LEU A 182 -11.65 -55.18 -2.79
C LEU A 182 -11.65 -56.15 -3.99
N ASP A 183 -10.59 -56.11 -4.80
CA ASP A 183 -10.42 -57.01 -5.95
C ASP A 183 -10.37 -58.48 -5.49
N ARG A 184 -9.76 -58.78 -4.34
CA ARG A 184 -9.73 -60.15 -3.78
C ARG A 184 -11.07 -60.60 -3.19
N GLU A 185 -11.83 -59.69 -2.56
CA GLU A 185 -13.10 -60.02 -1.90
C GLU A 185 -14.29 -60.05 -2.90
N TYR A 186 -14.23 -59.27 -3.98
CA TYR A 186 -15.36 -59.05 -4.89
C TYR A 186 -15.02 -59.15 -6.39
N GLY A 187 -13.76 -59.41 -6.77
CA GLY A 187 -13.30 -59.36 -8.17
C GLY A 187 -13.76 -60.51 -9.07
N ASP A 188 -14.32 -61.59 -8.50
CA ASP A 188 -14.78 -62.75 -9.27
C ASP A 188 -16.26 -62.66 -9.72
N GLU A 189 -17.06 -61.72 -9.21
CA GLU A 189 -18.50 -61.64 -9.52
C GLU A 189 -18.85 -60.88 -10.82
N SER A 190 -17.85 -60.37 -11.56
CA SER A 190 -18.05 -59.53 -12.75
C SER A 190 -17.51 -60.11 -14.07
N LYS A 191 -17.21 -61.42 -14.11
CA LYS A 191 -17.00 -62.17 -15.35
C LYS A 191 -18.19 -63.09 -15.63
N CYS A 192 -19.30 -62.51 -16.08
CA CYS A 192 -20.38 -63.17 -16.83
C CYS A 192 -20.82 -62.25 -17.96
#